data_AF-A0A0N4TF84-F1
#
_entry.id   AF-A0A0N4TF84-F1
#
_cell.length_a   1.000
_cell.length_b   1.000
_cell.length_c   1.000
_cell.angle_alpha   90.00
_cell.angle_beta   90.00
_cell.angle_gamma   90.00
#
_symmetry.space_group_name_H-M   'P 1'
#
loop_
_entity.id
_entity.type
_entity.pdbx_description
1 polymer ?
#
loop_
_entity_poly.entity_id
_entity_poly.type
_entity_poly.pdbx_seq_one_letter_code
_entity_poly.pdbx_strand_id
1 'polypeptide(L)'
;LKNVVTHEFILQNFKIFLRSKSEHDREQKASSPTPVDSLPPQQKASYNKLVEQLANIDQLLSERNSRYLLGQSMTEYDCELMPRLHHIRIVGQRLLGFDIPLNLTYLWNYVLNAYRTAAFIESCPADQDILHHYKEQLSLVTNQRESLQVPTKTHTIPETVLQDIRRLKLDEN
;
A
#
# COMPACT_ATOMS: atom_id res chain seq x y z
N LEU A 1 3.34 15.61 17.45
CA LEU A 1 3.51 14.25 18.03
C LEU A 1 2.29 13.35 17.79
N LYS A 2 1.04 13.75 18.14
CA LYS A 2 -0.16 12.92 17.87
C LYS A 2 -0.32 12.50 16.39
N ASN A 3 0.07 13.34 15.42
CA ASN A 3 -0.02 13.02 13.99
C ASN A 3 1.14 12.16 13.44
N VAL A 4 2.19 11.92 14.24
CA VAL A 4 3.30 11.03 13.84
C VAL A 4 3.00 9.59 14.26
N VAL A 5 2.15 9.36 15.26
CA VAL A 5 1.74 8.01 15.70
C VAL A 5 0.91 7.27 14.62
N THR A 6 0.40 8.00 13.62
CA THR A 6 -0.54 7.48 12.61
C THR A 6 0.07 6.45 11.65
N HIS A 7 1.37 6.51 11.34
CA HIS A 7 2.00 5.54 10.42
C HIS A 7 2.43 4.24 11.10
N GLU A 8 2.64 4.25 12.42
CA GLU A 8 3.22 3.12 13.16
C GLU A 8 2.38 1.85 12.98
N PHE A 9 1.06 2.00 12.95
CA PHE A 9 0.12 0.88 12.95
C PHE A 9 -0.38 0.47 11.56
N ILE A 10 0.01 1.16 10.48
CA ILE A 10 -0.58 0.93 9.16
C ILE A 10 -0.34 -0.49 8.63
N LEU A 11 0.90 -0.97 8.77
CA LEU A 11 1.25 -2.33 8.34
C LEU A 11 0.56 -3.38 9.21
N GLN A 12 0.36 -3.09 10.49
CA GLN A 12 -0.36 -3.98 11.40
C GLN A 12 -1.84 -4.10 11.00
N ASN A 13 -2.52 -2.97 10.77
CA ASN A 13 -3.92 -2.99 10.34
C ASN A 13 -4.07 -3.63 8.94
N PHE A 14 -3.09 -3.42 8.05
CA PHE A 14 -3.03 -4.15 6.78
C PHE A 14 -2.92 -5.67 6.99
N LYS A 15 -2.03 -6.13 7.88
CA LYS A 15 -1.89 -7.57 8.19
C LYS A 15 -3.17 -8.16 8.78
N ILE A 16 -3.91 -7.40 9.59
CA ILE A 16 -5.22 -7.81 10.13
C ILE A 16 -6.22 -7.98 8.97
N PHE A 17 -6.33 -6.99 8.08
CA PHE A 17 -7.20 -7.07 6.91
C PHE A 17 -6.83 -8.23 5.98
N LEU A 18 -5.53 -8.37 5.68
CA LEU A 18 -4.98 -9.43 4.84
C LEU A 18 -5.37 -10.82 5.36
N ARG A 19 -5.19 -11.09 6.66
CA ARG A 19 -5.56 -12.38 7.27
C ARG A 19 -7.07 -12.60 7.20
N SER A 20 -7.85 -11.62 7.66
CA SER A 20 -9.32 -11.72 7.72
C SER A 20 -9.94 -11.95 6.34
N LYS A 21 -9.43 -11.28 5.30
CA LYS A 21 -9.91 -11.45 3.93
C LYS A 21 -9.43 -12.76 3.30
N SER A 22 -8.17 -13.14 3.51
CA SER A 22 -7.62 -14.40 2.96
C SER A 22 -8.34 -15.63 3.53
N GLU A 23 -8.70 -15.61 4.81
CA GLU A 23 -9.51 -16.66 5.46
C GLU A 23 -10.90 -16.76 4.81
N HIS A 24 -11.57 -15.62 4.61
CA HIS A 24 -12.87 -15.57 3.96
C HIS A 24 -12.85 -16.10 2.52
N ASP A 25 -11.90 -15.63 1.71
CA ASP A 25 -11.77 -16.06 0.31
C ASP A 25 -11.51 -17.57 0.21
N ARG A 26 -10.76 -18.14 1.18
CA ARG A 26 -10.50 -19.58 1.26
C ARG A 26 -11.76 -20.38 1.62
N GLU A 27 -12.58 -19.89 2.55
CA GLU A 27 -13.87 -20.51 2.92
C GLU A 27 -14.85 -20.55 1.75
N GLN A 28 -14.85 -19.50 0.92
CA GLN A 28 -15.67 -19.42 -0.29
C GLN A 28 -15.11 -20.26 -1.46
N LYS A 29 -13.94 -20.91 -1.30
CA LYS A 29 -13.20 -21.61 -2.37
C LYS A 29 -13.03 -20.74 -3.63
N ALA A 30 -12.90 -19.43 -3.43
CA ALA A 30 -12.86 -18.49 -4.55
C ALA A 30 -11.54 -18.66 -5.32
N SER A 31 -11.61 -18.77 -6.64
CA SER A 31 -10.43 -18.79 -7.52
C SER A 31 -9.82 -17.39 -7.70
N SER A 32 -10.57 -16.35 -7.34
CA SER A 32 -10.18 -14.94 -7.39
C SER A 32 -10.57 -14.23 -6.10
N PRO A 33 -9.84 -13.20 -5.65
CA PRO A 33 -10.18 -12.45 -4.44
C PRO A 33 -11.57 -11.83 -4.54
N THR A 34 -12.39 -11.95 -3.49
CA THR A 34 -13.72 -11.32 -3.46
C THR A 34 -13.56 -9.79 -3.54
N PRO A 35 -14.35 -9.08 -4.37
CA PRO A 35 -14.30 -7.63 -4.42
C PRO A 35 -14.59 -7.01 -3.05
N VAL A 36 -13.89 -5.93 -2.73
CA VAL A 36 -13.95 -5.27 -1.42
C VAL A 36 -15.37 -4.80 -1.07
N ASP A 37 -16.16 -4.35 -2.05
CA ASP A 37 -17.52 -3.85 -1.84
C ASP A 37 -18.50 -4.93 -1.32
N SER A 38 -18.24 -6.18 -1.70
CA SER A 38 -19.01 -7.38 -1.36
C SER A 38 -18.54 -8.08 -0.07
N LEU A 39 -17.63 -7.47 0.70
CA LEU A 39 -17.12 -8.08 1.93
C LEU A 39 -18.19 -8.17 3.04
N PRO A 40 -18.22 -9.27 3.82
CA PRO A 40 -19.05 -9.35 5.02
C PRO A 40 -18.65 -8.33 6.09
N PRO A 41 -19.52 -8.06 7.09
CA PRO A 41 -19.30 -7.01 8.09
C PRO A 41 -17.96 -7.12 8.83
N GLN A 42 -17.51 -8.34 9.15
CA GLN A 42 -16.28 -8.57 9.90
C GLN A 42 -15.03 -8.16 9.10
N GLN A 43 -14.91 -8.64 7.86
CA GLN A 43 -13.81 -8.29 6.95
C GLN A 43 -13.86 -6.80 6.60
N LYS A 44 -15.07 -6.26 6.38
CA LYS A 44 -15.30 -4.86 6.07
C LYS A 44 -14.85 -3.92 7.19
N ALA A 45 -14.97 -4.32 8.46
CA ALA A 45 -14.45 -3.52 9.58
C ALA A 45 -12.92 -3.37 9.53
N SER A 46 -12.18 -4.46 9.26
CA SER A 46 -10.72 -4.40 9.15
C SER A 46 -10.25 -3.60 7.92
N TYR A 47 -10.97 -3.71 6.81
CA TYR A 47 -10.77 -2.89 5.61
C TYR A 47 -10.99 -1.40 5.90
N ASN A 48 -12.13 -1.04 6.49
CA ASN A 48 -12.46 0.34 6.80
C ASN A 48 -11.40 0.99 7.71
N LYS A 49 -10.90 0.25 8.70
CA LYS A 49 -9.83 0.73 9.59
C LYS A 49 -8.52 1.01 8.83
N LEU A 50 -8.15 0.16 7.87
CA LEU A 50 -6.99 0.40 7.01
C LEU A 50 -7.19 1.66 6.15
N VAL A 51 -8.36 1.81 5.53
CA VAL A 51 -8.69 2.97 4.68
C VAL A 51 -8.72 4.26 5.49
N GLU A 52 -9.29 4.24 6.70
CA GLU A 52 -9.28 5.37 7.62
C GLU A 52 -7.85 5.81 7.94
N GLN A 53 -6.93 4.87 8.18
CA GLN A 53 -5.53 5.22 8.41
C GLN A 53 -4.83 5.78 7.17
N LEU A 54 -5.08 5.22 5.99
CA LEU A 54 -4.56 5.78 4.73
C LEU A 54 -5.08 7.21 4.53
N ALA A 55 -6.35 7.45 4.80
CA ALA A 55 -6.96 8.78 4.72
C ALA A 55 -6.38 9.76 5.74
N ASN A 56 -6.08 9.31 6.96
CA ASN A 56 -5.42 10.16 7.96
C ASN A 56 -4.00 10.58 7.54
N ILE A 57 -3.26 9.69 6.86
CA ILE A 57 -1.94 10.03 6.31
C ILE A 57 -2.07 10.99 5.13
N ASP A 58 -3.03 10.77 4.23
CA ASP A 58 -3.34 11.69 3.14
C ASP A 58 -3.67 13.09 3.66
N GLN A 59 -4.54 13.19 4.67
CA GLN A 59 -4.89 14.45 5.33
C GLN A 59 -3.67 15.12 5.98
N LEU A 60 -2.79 14.36 6.62
CA LEU A 60 -1.56 14.90 7.20
C LEU A 60 -0.63 15.48 6.13
N LEU A 61 -0.48 14.78 5.01
CA LEU A 61 0.33 15.22 3.88
C LEU A 61 -0.27 16.46 3.20
N SER A 62 -1.60 16.53 3.11
CA SER A 62 -2.30 17.69 2.55
C SER A 62 -2.16 18.94 3.42
N GLU A 63 -2.28 18.81 4.74
CA GLU A 63 -2.08 19.91 5.69
C GLU A 63 -0.65 20.45 5.69
N ARG A 64 0.34 19.58 5.51
CA ARG A 64 1.76 19.95 5.50
C ARG A 64 2.23 20.50 4.16
N ASN A 65 1.65 20.02 3.06
CA ASN A 65 2.08 20.33 1.70
C ASN A 65 3.61 20.14 1.52
N SER A 66 4.13 19.03 2.03
CA SER A 66 5.57 18.71 2.03
C SER A 66 5.87 17.50 1.16
N ARG A 67 7.10 17.44 0.63
CA ARG A 67 7.57 16.33 -0.22
C ARG A 67 7.62 14.99 0.51
N TYR A 68 8.13 15.01 1.73
CA TYR A 68 8.25 13.87 2.64
C TYR A 68 7.32 14.06 3.85
N LEU A 69 7.27 13.06 4.73
CA LEU A 69 6.27 13.01 5.81
C LEU A 69 6.38 14.21 6.74
N LEU A 70 7.60 14.62 7.10
CA LEU A 70 7.84 15.72 8.05
C LEU A 70 8.32 17.03 7.41
N GLY A 71 8.60 17.07 6.10
CA GLY A 71 9.15 18.26 5.45
C GLY A 71 9.72 17.97 4.06
N GLN A 72 10.66 18.82 3.63
CA GLN A 72 11.30 18.72 2.31
C GLN A 72 12.48 17.73 2.25
N SER A 73 12.95 17.28 3.40
CA SER A 73 14.03 16.30 3.53
C SER A 73 13.49 14.98 4.07
N MET A 74 14.06 13.87 3.58
CA MET A 74 13.72 12.52 4.04
C MET A 74 14.19 12.30 5.48
N THR A 75 13.37 11.60 6.24
CA THR A 75 13.61 11.22 7.65
C THR A 75 13.48 9.71 7.85
N GLU A 76 13.81 9.23 9.04
CA GLU A 76 13.60 7.84 9.45
C GLU A 76 12.15 7.39 9.30
N TYR A 77 11.19 8.30 9.49
CA TYR A 77 9.77 7.99 9.33
C TYR A 77 9.40 7.67 7.88
N ASP A 78 10.08 8.27 6.90
CA ASP A 78 9.90 7.96 5.49
C ASP A 78 10.47 6.58 5.15
N CYS A 79 11.65 6.27 5.70
CA CYS A 79 12.28 4.96 5.60
C CYS A 79 11.39 3.84 6.17
N GLU A 80 10.52 4.15 7.14
CA GLU A 80 9.52 3.22 7.65
C GLU A 80 8.23 3.18 6.82
N LEU A 81 7.68 4.34 6.47
CA LEU A 81 6.36 4.45 5.85
C LEU A 81 6.37 4.03 4.38
N MET A 82 7.38 4.41 3.59
CA MET A 82 7.43 4.10 2.16
C MET A 82 7.41 2.58 1.88
N PRO A 83 8.24 1.74 2.53
CA PRO A 83 8.16 0.29 2.34
C PRO A 83 6.80 -0.30 2.75
N ARG A 84 6.20 0.22 3.84
CA ARG A 84 4.89 -0.26 4.31
C ARG A 84 3.80 0.03 3.29
N LEU A 85 3.75 1.25 2.73
CA LEU A 85 2.79 1.62 1.69
C LEU A 85 2.99 0.79 0.43
N HIS A 86 4.23 0.56 0.03
CA HIS A 86 4.52 -0.27 -1.15
C HIS A 86 4.08 -1.72 -0.94
N HIS A 87 4.34 -2.32 0.23
CA HIS A 87 3.85 -3.65 0.56
C HIS A 87 2.32 -3.73 0.52
N ILE A 88 1.63 -2.74 1.12
CA ILE A 88 0.16 -2.63 1.10
C ILE A 88 -0.35 -2.66 -0.34
N ARG A 89 0.29 -1.92 -1.23
CA ARG A 89 -0.09 -1.84 -2.65
C ARG A 89 0.14 -3.15 -3.39
N ILE A 90 1.36 -3.70 -3.34
CA ILE A 90 1.70 -4.92 -4.09
C ILE A 90 0.84 -6.10 -3.62
N VAL A 91 0.74 -6.31 -2.31
CA VAL A 91 -0.03 -7.42 -1.74
C VAL A 91 -1.53 -7.18 -1.90
N GLY A 92 -1.99 -5.95 -1.71
CA GLY A 92 -3.38 -5.56 -1.93
C GLY A 92 -3.86 -5.91 -3.33
N GLN A 93 -3.13 -5.47 -4.35
CA GLN A 93 -3.54 -5.64 -5.74
C GLN A 93 -3.55 -7.12 -6.14
N ARG A 94 -2.56 -7.88 -5.69
CA ARG A 94 -2.31 -9.23 -6.18
C ARG A 94 -3.01 -10.32 -5.38
N LEU A 95 -3.22 -10.12 -4.08
CA LEU A 95 -3.84 -11.12 -3.21
C LEU A 95 -5.24 -10.74 -2.74
N LEU A 96 -5.58 -9.45 -2.69
CA LEU A 96 -6.81 -8.98 -2.06
C LEU A 96 -7.81 -8.34 -3.01
N GLY A 97 -7.42 -7.98 -4.24
CA GLY A 97 -8.28 -7.16 -5.11
C GLY A 97 -8.51 -5.76 -4.53
N PHE A 98 -7.51 -5.23 -3.82
CA PHE A 98 -7.52 -3.93 -3.14
C PHE A 98 -6.36 -3.07 -3.69
N ASP A 99 -6.56 -1.77 -3.78
CA ASP A 99 -5.47 -0.81 -3.97
C ASP A 99 -5.69 0.39 -3.06
N ILE A 100 -4.66 1.21 -2.85
CA ILE A 100 -4.80 2.49 -2.15
C ILE A 100 -5.90 3.30 -2.87
N PRO A 101 -6.93 3.81 -2.16
CA PRO A 101 -8.02 4.52 -2.81
C PRO A 101 -7.50 5.68 -3.68
N LEU A 102 -7.97 5.75 -4.92
CA LEU A 102 -7.44 6.68 -5.94
C LEU A 102 -7.63 8.15 -5.57
N ASN A 103 -8.62 8.47 -4.73
CA ASN A 103 -8.91 9.83 -4.29
C ASN A 103 -7.90 10.37 -3.27
N LEU A 104 -7.03 9.53 -2.68
CA LEU A 104 -6.02 9.93 -1.70
C LEU A 104 -4.78 10.52 -2.41
N THR A 105 -4.97 11.67 -3.05
CA THR A 105 -4.02 12.22 -4.04
C THR A 105 -2.70 12.64 -3.39
N TYR A 106 -2.71 13.15 -2.17
CA TYR A 106 -1.48 13.57 -1.47
C TYR A 106 -0.66 12.36 -1.03
N LEU A 107 -1.33 11.30 -0.57
CA LEU A 107 -0.70 10.02 -0.29
C LEU A 107 -0.10 9.39 -1.56
N TRP A 108 -0.82 9.43 -2.67
CA TRP A 108 -0.28 8.96 -3.94
C TRP A 108 0.90 9.80 -4.44
N ASN A 109 0.90 11.11 -4.23
CA ASN A 109 2.05 11.96 -4.52
C ASN A 109 3.26 11.58 -3.65
N TYR A 110 3.03 11.26 -2.38
CA TYR A 110 4.07 10.74 -1.49
C TYR A 110 4.63 9.39 -1.97
N VAL A 111 3.78 8.49 -2.45
CA VAL A 111 4.20 7.22 -3.09
C VAL A 111 5.00 7.49 -4.37
N LEU A 112 4.59 8.46 -5.19
CA LEU A 112 5.35 8.90 -6.37
C LEU A 112 6.74 9.42 -5.98
N ASN A 113 6.84 10.21 -4.89
CA ASN A 113 8.12 10.67 -4.36
C ASN A 113 9.00 9.51 -3.88
N ALA A 114 8.43 8.46 -3.27
CA ALA A 114 9.17 7.24 -2.96
C ALA A 114 9.77 6.60 -4.22
N TYR A 115 8.99 6.49 -5.30
CA TYR A 115 9.45 5.96 -6.59
C TYR A 115 10.41 6.87 -7.36
N ARG A 116 10.70 8.07 -6.85
CA ARG A 116 11.75 8.98 -7.33
C ARG A 116 12.94 9.08 -6.38
N THR A 117 12.86 8.47 -5.20
CA THR A 117 13.90 8.51 -4.16
C THR A 117 14.87 7.35 -4.35
N ALA A 118 16.15 7.62 -4.61
CA ALA A 118 17.16 6.60 -4.86
C ALA A 118 17.26 5.56 -3.73
N ALA A 119 17.31 6.03 -2.47
CA ALA A 119 17.39 5.16 -1.29
C ALA A 119 16.24 4.13 -1.25
N PHE A 120 15.02 4.51 -1.65
CA PHE A 120 13.89 3.60 -1.75
C PHE A 120 14.04 2.65 -2.95
N ILE A 121 14.35 3.17 -4.15
CA ILE A 121 14.46 2.36 -5.38
C ILE A 121 15.52 1.26 -5.25
N GLU A 122 16.68 1.61 -4.69
CA GLU A 122 17.84 0.73 -4.54
C GLU A 122 17.58 -0.37 -3.49
N SER A 123 16.83 -0.06 -2.43
CA SER A 123 16.53 -1.01 -1.35
C SER A 123 15.23 -1.79 -1.56
N CYS A 124 14.33 -1.33 -2.44
CA CYS A 124 13.05 -1.98 -2.67
C CYS A 124 13.25 -3.40 -3.24
N PRO A 125 12.64 -4.45 -2.67
CA PRO A 125 12.67 -5.79 -3.23
C PRO A 125 11.83 -5.87 -4.52
N ALA A 126 11.90 -7.01 -5.22
CA ALA A 126 10.99 -7.26 -6.34
C ALA A 126 9.57 -7.57 -5.82
N ASP A 127 8.56 -7.32 -6.65
CA ASP A 127 7.16 -7.58 -6.33
C ASP A 127 6.96 -9.04 -5.91
N GLN A 128 7.66 -9.97 -6.59
CA GLN A 128 7.59 -11.41 -6.34
C GLN A 128 8.09 -11.77 -4.93
N ASP A 129 9.16 -11.14 -4.45
CA ASP A 129 9.72 -11.39 -3.13
C ASP A 129 8.78 -10.90 -2.03
N ILE A 130 8.16 -9.73 -2.24
CA ILE A 130 7.13 -9.21 -1.34
C ILE A 130 5.96 -10.21 -1.30
N LEU A 131 5.44 -10.63 -2.44
CA LEU A 131 4.31 -11.57 -2.49
C LEU A 131 4.65 -12.91 -1.85
N HIS A 132 5.84 -13.44 -2.12
CA HIS A 132 6.30 -14.70 -1.54
C HIS A 132 6.36 -14.61 -0.02
N HIS A 133 6.96 -13.55 0.53
CA HIS A 133 7.05 -13.30 1.96
C HIS A 133 5.67 -13.33 2.67
N TYR A 134 4.65 -12.69 2.09
CA TYR A 134 3.31 -12.71 2.68
C TYR A 134 2.58 -14.03 2.46
N LYS A 135 2.77 -14.69 1.31
CA LYS A 135 2.22 -16.03 1.08
C LYS A 135 2.76 -17.03 2.10
N GLU A 136 4.06 -17.00 2.41
CA GLU A 136 4.66 -17.83 3.44
C GLU A 136 4.03 -17.57 4.82
N GLN A 137 3.85 -16.30 5.22
CA GLN A 137 3.20 -15.94 6.48
C GLN A 137 1.74 -16.40 6.59
N LEU A 138 1.04 -16.54 5.46
CA LEU A 138 -0.35 -17.00 5.38
C LEU A 138 -0.47 -18.50 5.08
N SER A 139 0.66 -19.21 4.95
CA SER A 139 0.71 -20.62 4.52
C SER A 139 -0.01 -20.85 3.18
N LEU A 140 0.09 -19.90 2.25
CA LEU A 140 -0.46 -20.01 0.89
C LEU A 140 0.53 -20.73 -0.02
N VAL A 141 0.01 -21.59 -0.90
CA VAL A 141 0.83 -22.33 -1.86
C VAL A 141 1.37 -21.36 -2.92
N THR A 142 2.69 -21.40 -3.12
CA THR A 142 3.36 -20.79 -4.27
C THR A 142 3.62 -21.89 -5.29
N ASN A 143 3.15 -21.71 -6.53
CA ASN A 143 3.37 -22.71 -7.58
C ASN A 143 4.69 -22.49 -8.31
N GLN A 144 5.19 -23.52 -9.02
CA GLN A 144 6.49 -23.45 -9.72
C GLN A 144 6.53 -22.32 -10.76
N ARG A 145 5.41 -22.04 -11.43
CA ARG A 145 5.32 -20.95 -12.41
C ARG A 145 5.56 -19.59 -11.76
N GLU A 146 5.05 -19.36 -10.55
CA GLU A 146 5.30 -18.15 -9.77
C GLU A 146 6.76 -18.02 -9.34
N SER A 147 7.40 -19.12 -8.90
CA SER A 147 8.81 -19.12 -8.50
C SER A 147 9.79 -18.87 -9.66
N LEU A 148 9.35 -19.08 -10.90
CA LEU A 148 10.16 -18.87 -12.11
C LEU A 148 9.83 -17.53 -12.80
N GLN A 149 9.00 -16.68 -12.18
CA GLN A 149 8.71 -15.36 -12.75
C GLN A 149 9.96 -14.47 -12.73
N VAL A 150 10.15 -13.72 -13.81
CA VAL A 150 11.19 -12.69 -13.86
C VAL A 150 10.87 -11.62 -12.81
N PRO A 151 11.85 -11.23 -11.96
CA PRO A 151 11.64 -10.19 -10.96
C PRO A 151 11.20 -8.87 -11.60
N THR A 152 10.15 -8.25 -11.07
CA THR A 152 9.64 -6.94 -11.50
C THR A 152 9.53 -6.00 -10.31
N LYS A 153 9.58 -4.68 -10.55
CA LYS A 153 9.33 -3.65 -9.53
C LYS A 153 8.21 -2.73 -10.00
N THR A 154 7.05 -2.80 -9.36
CA THR A 154 5.90 -1.96 -9.71
C THR A 154 6.03 -0.56 -9.08
N HIS A 155 6.70 0.34 -9.80
CA HIS A 155 6.87 1.75 -9.43
C HIS A 155 6.03 2.71 -10.29
N THR A 156 4.85 2.28 -10.73
CA THR A 156 3.93 3.08 -11.54
C THR A 156 2.90 3.78 -10.67
N ILE A 157 2.23 4.83 -11.15
CA ILE A 157 1.09 5.46 -10.48
C ILE A 157 -0.12 5.37 -11.43
N PRO A 158 -1.36 5.14 -10.95
CA PRO A 158 -2.53 5.14 -11.82
C PRO A 158 -2.64 6.46 -12.62
N GLU A 159 -2.97 6.39 -13.90
CA GLU A 159 -2.95 7.58 -14.78
C GLU A 159 -3.92 8.69 -14.32
N THR A 160 -5.11 8.31 -13.83
CA THR A 160 -6.08 9.26 -13.28
C THR A 160 -5.50 10.02 -12.08
N VAL A 161 -4.72 9.33 -11.25
CA VAL A 161 -4.06 9.93 -10.08
C VAL A 161 -2.91 10.84 -10.51
N LEU A 162 -2.14 10.46 -11.54
CA LEU A 162 -1.10 11.35 -12.11
C LEU A 162 -1.71 12.65 -12.65
N GLN A 163 -2.89 12.58 -13.27
CA GLN A 163 -3.62 13.77 -13.73
C GLN A 163 -4.03 14.66 -12.55
N ASP A 164 -4.54 14.07 -11.46
CA ASP A 164 -4.89 14.82 -10.25
C ASP A 164 -3.67 15.44 -9.55
N ILE A 165 -2.55 14.73 -9.46
CA ILE A 165 -1.27 15.25 -8.92
C ILE A 165 -0.83 16.49 -9.70
N ARG A 166 -0.80 16.41 -11.05
CA ARG A 166 -0.44 17.54 -11.93
C ARG A 166 -1.43 18.70 -11.80
N ARG A 167 -2.73 18.40 -11.75
CA ARG A 167 -3.79 19.41 -11.60
C ARG A 167 -3.66 20.19 -10.31
N LEU A 168 -3.26 19.52 -9.22
CA LEU A 168 -3.01 20.12 -7.92
C LEU A 168 -1.58 20.66 -7.76
N LYS A 169 -0.71 20.50 -8.77
CA LYS A 169 0.70 20.92 -8.78
C LYS A 169 1.53 20.33 -7.63
N LEU A 170 1.23 19.11 -7.21
CA LEU A 170 1.92 18.48 -6.07
C LEU A 170 3.30 17.94 -6.46
N ASP A 171 3.59 17.78 -7.75
CA ASP A 171 4.85 17.32 -8.30
C ASP A 171 5.87 18.44 -8.57
N GLU A 172 5.49 19.70 -8.33
CA GLU A 172 6.35 20.88 -8.42
C GLU A 172 7.10 21.18 -7.10
N ASN A 173 6.75 20.48 -6.01
CA ASN A 173 7.32 20.65 -4.66
C ASN A 173 8.61 19.86 -4.41
#